data_AF-K2E6F0-F1
#
_entry.id   AF-K2E6F0-F1
#
_cell.length_a   1.000
_cell.length_b   1.000
_cell.length_c   1.000
_cell.angle_alpha   90.00
_cell.angle_beta   90.00
_cell.angle_gamma   90.00
#
_symmetry.space_group_name_H-M   'P 1'
#
loop_
_entity.id
_entity.type
_entity.pdbx_description
1 polymer ?
#
loop_
_entity_poly.entity_id
_entity_poly.type
_entity_poly.pdbx_seq_one_letter_code
_entity_poly.pdbx_strand_id
1 'polypeptide(L)' 'VQEAGGTVTTMQGGAWQPIQTDLVCSNGLLHQAILDRIW' A
#
# COMPACT_ATOMS: atom_id res chain seq x y z
N VAL A 1 1.58 -10.78 -0.33
CA VAL A 1 2.49 -9.60 -0.29
C VAL A 1 3.15 -9.47 1.07
N GLN A 2 2.40 -9.38 2.16
CA GLN A 2 2.96 -9.22 3.51
C GLN A 2 3.88 -10.38 3.93
N GLU A 3 3.49 -11.63 3.67
CA GLU A 3 4.34 -12.82 3.92
C GLU A 3 5.65 -12.85 3.11
N ALA A 4 5.74 -12.05 2.05
CA ALA A 4 6.95 -11.88 1.25
C ALA A 4 7.75 -10.62 1.65
N GLY A 5 7.40 -9.97 2.77
CA GLY A 5 8.02 -8.73 3.24
C GLY A 5 7.53 -7.45 2.57
N GLY A 6 6.47 -7.51 1.75
CA GLY A 6 5.90 -6.33 1.08
C GLY A 6 4.96 -5.51 1.98
N THR A 7 4.65 -4.30 1.52
CA THR A 7 3.79 -3.33 2.23
C THR A 7 2.41 -3.27 1.57
N VAL A 8 1.37 -3.17 2.40
CA VAL A 8 -0.02 -3.00 1.96
C VAL A 8 -0.66 -1.85 2.75
N THR A 9 -1.19 -0.86 2.03
CA THR A 9 -1.87 0.32 2.61
C THR A 9 -3.09 0.72 1.79
N THR A 10 -3.86 1.67 2.30
CA THR A 10 -4.87 2.39 1.51
C THR A 10 -4.19 3.34 0.52
N MET A 11 -4.97 3.92 -0.41
CA MET A 11 -4.47 4.95 -1.33
C MET A 11 -3.88 6.18 -0.62
N GLN A 12 -4.22 6.40 0.65
CA GLN A 12 -3.70 7.49 1.48
C GLN A 12 -2.53 7.06 2.40
N GLY A 13 -2.02 5.84 2.24
CA GLY A 13 -0.94 5.30 3.07
C GLY A 13 -1.37 4.79 4.45
N GLY A 14 -2.68 4.70 4.72
CA GLY A 14 -3.20 4.14 5.97
C GLY A 14 -3.14 2.62 6.02
N ALA A 15 -3.32 2.02 7.20
CA ALA A 15 -3.42 0.57 7.31
C ALA A 15 -4.64 0.06 6.53
N TRP A 16 -4.42 -0.93 5.66
CA TRP A 16 -5.50 -1.54 4.89
C TRP A 16 -6.29 -2.55 5.72
N GLN A 17 -7.60 -2.67 5.46
CA GLN A 17 -8.53 -3.61 6.10
C GLN A 17 -9.35 -4.37 5.04
N PRO A 18 -9.78 -5.62 5.31
CA PRO A 18 -10.52 -6.44 4.33
C PRO A 18 -11.84 -5.87 3.81
N ILE A 19 -12.41 -4.89 4.51
CA ILE A 19 -13.66 -4.23 4.12
C ILE A 19 -13.46 -3.11 3.09
N GLN A 20 -12.21 -2.71 2.82
CA GLN A 20 -11.90 -1.65 1.88
C GLN A 20 -11.79 -2.20 0.46
N THR A 21 -12.28 -1.42 -0.51
CA THR A 21 -12.29 -1.77 -1.93
C THR A 21 -10.94 -1.55 -2.62
N ASP A 22 -10.18 -0.57 -2.13
CA ASP A 22 -8.96 -0.11 -2.78
C ASP A 22 -7.75 -0.28 -1.87
N LEU A 23 -6.61 -0.63 -2.48
CA LEU A 23 -5.36 -0.87 -1.78
C LEU A 23 -4.14 -0.66 -2.67
N VAL A 24 -3.01 -0.34 -2.04
CA VAL A 24 -1.70 -0.27 -2.66
C VAL A 24 -0.83 -1.39 -2.10
N CYS A 25 -0.40 -2.31 -2.97
CA CYS A 25 0.61 -3.32 -2.66
C CYS A 25 1.96 -2.92 -3.25
N SER A 26 3.04 -3.02 -2.48
CA SER A 26 4.41 -2.82 -3.01
C SER A 26 5.46 -3.68 -2.30
N ASN A 27 6.70 -3.62 -2.79
CA ASN A 27 7.87 -4.24 -2.16
C ASN A 27 8.45 -3.42 -0.98
N GLY A 28 7.78 -2.34 -0.56
CA GLY A 28 8.21 -1.46 0.53
C GLY A 28 9.21 -0.38 0.12
N LEU A 29 10.13 -0.67 -0.81
CA LEU A 29 11.19 0.27 -1.23
C LEU A 29 10.66 1.50 -1.96
N LEU A 30 9.60 1.32 -2.76
CA LEU A 30 9.03 2.36 -3.61
C LEU A 30 7.65 2.82 -3.13
N HIS A 31 7.21 2.37 -1.95
CA HIS A 31 5.83 2.54 -1.53
C HIS A 31 5.41 4.01 -1.41
N GLN A 32 6.25 4.83 -0.78
CA GLN A 32 5.96 6.26 -0.64
C GLN A 32 5.93 6.97 -1.99
N ALA A 33 6.88 6.67 -2.88
CA ALA A 33 6.92 7.25 -4.22
C ALA A 33 5.69 6.85 -5.08
N ILE A 34 5.11 5.68 -4.82
CA ILE A 34 3.83 5.29 -5.43
C ILE A 34 2.73 6.18 -4.87
N LEU A 35 2.59 6.29 -3.53
CA LEU A 35 1.56 7.10 -2.86
C LEU A 35 1.59 8.58 -3.32
N ASP A 36 2.78 9.18 -3.39
CA ASP A 36 2.99 10.58 -3.80
C ASP A 36 2.61 10.85 -5.27
N ARG A 37 2.39 9.81 -6.07
CA ARG A 37 2.05 9.94 -7.50
C ARG A 37 0.57 9.65 -7.79
N ILE A 38 -0.11 9.00 -6.86
CA ILE A 38 -1.56 8.77 -6.97
C ILE A 38 -2.31 10.00 -6.43
N TRP A 39 -1.81 10.64 -5.37
CA TRP A 39 -2.44 11.73 -4.61
C TRP A 39 -1.64 13.04 -4.73
#